data_AF-F2YHM6-F1
#
_entry.id   AF-F2YHM6-F1
#
_cell.length_a   1.000
_cell.length_b   1.000
_cell.length_c   1.000
_cell.angle_alpha   90.00
_cell.angle_beta   90.00
_cell.angle_gamma   90.00
#
_symmetry.space_group_name_H-M   'P 1'
#
loop_
_entity.id
_entity.type
_entity.pdbx_description
1 polymer ?
#
loop_
_entity_poly.entity_id
_entity_poly.type
_entity_poly.pdbx_seq_one_letter_code
_entity_poly.pdbx_strand_id
1 'polypeptide(L)'
;SLSIFHPKAPESDKTAFAFKLYDLRGTGYIEKEELREMVVALLDESDLCLSDSAVEEIVDNTFSQADSNGDDRIDPKEWEEFVKKNPASLRNMSLPYLQDITTTF
;
A
#
# COMPACT_ATOMS: atom_id res chain seq x y z
N SER A 1 -11.33 -6.38 11.96
CA SER A 1 -12.02 -7.52 11.33
C SER A 1 -11.30 -7.85 10.04
N LEU A 2 -10.96 -9.13 9.77
CA LEU A 2 -10.26 -9.55 8.55
C LEU A 2 -11.11 -9.41 7.27
N SER A 3 -12.37 -9.02 7.41
CA SER A 3 -13.31 -8.79 6.31
C SER A 3 -12.81 -7.77 5.28
N ILE A 4 -11.92 -6.84 5.66
CA ILE A 4 -11.35 -5.84 4.74
C ILE A 4 -10.48 -6.48 3.64
N PHE A 5 -9.85 -7.62 3.94
CA PHE A 5 -9.00 -8.34 3.00
C PHE A 5 -9.80 -9.22 2.03
N HIS A 6 -11.11 -9.34 2.23
CA HIS A 6 -11.97 -10.14 1.37
C HIS A 6 -12.00 -9.51 -0.04
N PRO A 7 -11.90 -10.29 -1.13
CA PRO A 7 -11.85 -9.72 -2.48
C PRO A 7 -13.08 -8.89 -2.86
N LYS A 8 -14.25 -9.20 -2.30
CA LYS A 8 -15.50 -8.42 -2.50
C LYS A 8 -15.64 -7.20 -1.58
N ALA A 9 -14.72 -6.93 -0.66
CA ALA A 9 -14.78 -5.73 0.16
C ALA A 9 -14.61 -4.47 -0.71
N PRO A 10 -15.32 -3.36 -0.41
CA PRO A 10 -15.27 -2.15 -1.22
C PRO A 10 -13.83 -1.64 -1.37
N GLU A 11 -13.49 -1.21 -2.58
CA GLU A 11 -12.15 -0.66 -2.87
C GLU A 11 -11.87 0.60 -2.05
N SER A 12 -12.90 1.44 -1.80
CA SER A 12 -12.80 2.60 -0.90
C SER A 12 -12.35 2.22 0.50
N ASP A 13 -12.89 1.14 1.04
CA ASP A 13 -12.60 0.68 2.40
C ASP A 13 -11.19 0.08 2.46
N LYS A 14 -10.78 -0.65 1.42
CA LYS A 14 -9.42 -1.16 1.27
C LYS A 14 -8.40 -0.04 1.14
N THR A 15 -8.73 0.99 0.36
CA THR A 15 -7.88 2.16 0.14
C THR A 15 -7.66 2.92 1.44
N ALA A 16 -8.75 3.20 2.18
CA ALA A 16 -8.68 3.90 3.46
C ALA A 16 -7.97 3.07 4.55
N PHE A 17 -8.16 1.75 4.55
CA PHE A 17 -7.47 0.87 5.48
C PHE A 17 -5.97 0.76 5.14
N ALA A 18 -5.62 0.62 3.86
CA ALA A 18 -4.23 0.58 3.41
C ALA A 18 -3.50 1.87 3.78
N PHE A 19 -4.13 3.03 3.57
CA PHE A 19 -3.56 4.32 3.99
C PHE A 19 -3.17 4.31 5.48
N LYS A 20 -4.09 3.87 6.35
CA LYS A 20 -3.84 3.77 7.79
C LYS A 20 -2.80 2.70 8.17
N LEU A 21 -2.66 1.66 7.36
CA LEU A 21 -1.65 0.63 7.55
C LEU A 21 -0.25 1.15 7.20
N TYR A 22 -0.18 2.08 6.25
CA TYR A 22 1.04 2.61 5.68
C TYR A 22 1.52 3.89 6.39
N ASP A 23 0.62 4.67 6.98
CA ASP A 23 0.92 5.72 7.96
C ASP A 23 1.32 5.08 9.32
N LEU A 24 2.52 4.50 9.36
CA LEU A 24 3.06 3.75 10.50
C LEU A 24 3.16 4.61 11.76
N ARG A 25 3.42 5.92 11.59
CA ARG A 25 3.60 6.89 12.67
C ARG A 25 2.29 7.59 13.07
N GLY A 26 1.21 7.41 12.31
CA GLY A 26 -0.09 8.02 12.60
C GLY A 26 -0.08 9.54 12.42
N THR A 27 0.72 10.05 11.49
CA THR A 27 0.84 11.49 11.20
C THR A 27 -0.35 12.03 10.41
N GLY A 28 -1.15 11.15 9.80
CA GLY A 28 -2.20 11.49 8.85
C GLY A 28 -1.69 11.61 7.41
N TYR A 29 -0.42 11.29 7.16
CA TYR A 29 0.27 11.32 5.88
C TYR A 29 1.13 10.07 5.75
N ILE A 30 1.41 9.64 4.52
CA ILE A 30 2.46 8.65 4.27
C ILE A 30 3.74 9.41 3.93
N GLU A 31 4.72 9.32 4.82
CA GLU A 31 6.05 9.89 4.61
C GLU A 31 6.92 8.92 3.78
N LYS A 32 7.96 9.47 3.15
CA LYS A 32 8.84 8.71 2.25
C LYS A 32 9.55 7.57 2.98
N GLU A 33 9.92 7.80 4.23
CA GLU A 33 10.54 6.81 5.12
C GLU A 33 9.60 5.64 5.39
N GLU A 34 8.31 5.91 5.58
CA GLU A 34 7.29 4.87 5.83
C GLU A 34 7.07 4.02 4.58
N LEU A 35 7.01 4.66 3.40
CA LEU A 35 6.94 3.96 2.13
C LEU A 35 8.16 3.05 1.92
N ARG A 36 9.36 3.52 2.26
CA ARG A 36 10.59 2.72 2.19
C ARG A 36 10.53 1.51 3.11
N GLU A 37 10.15 1.69 4.37
CA GLU A 37 10.02 0.60 5.34
C GLU A 37 9.07 -0.49 4.83
N MET A 38 7.96 -0.10 4.22
CA MET A 38 7.04 -1.06 3.62
C MET A 38 7.63 -1.79 2.41
N VAL A 39 8.30 -1.09 1.49
CA VAL A 39 8.89 -1.74 0.31
C VAL A 39 9.93 -2.78 0.75
N VAL A 40 10.74 -2.46 1.75
CA VAL A 40 11.69 -3.39 2.35
C VAL A 40 10.98 -4.60 2.97
N ALA A 41 9.92 -4.38 3.75
CA ALA A 41 9.15 -5.47 4.36
C ALA A 41 8.53 -6.41 3.32
N LEU A 42 7.99 -5.86 2.21
CA LEU A 42 7.39 -6.66 1.14
C LEU A 42 8.41 -7.48 0.35
N LEU A 43 9.61 -6.94 0.16
CA LEU A 43 10.72 -7.64 -0.47
C LEU A 43 11.23 -8.78 0.41
N ASP A 44 11.33 -8.55 1.72
CA ASP A 44 11.71 -9.57 2.71
C ASP A 44 10.68 -10.72 2.75
N GLU A 45 9.38 -10.41 2.78
CA GLU A 45 8.31 -11.42 2.71
C GLU A 45 8.30 -12.24 1.41
N SER A 46 8.84 -11.67 0.32
CA SER A 46 8.87 -12.30 -1.00
C SER A 46 10.18 -13.05 -1.30
N ASP A 47 11.09 -13.16 -0.31
CA ASP A 47 12.46 -13.66 -0.49
C ASP A 47 13.24 -12.95 -1.63
N LEU A 48 12.90 -11.68 -1.91
CA LEU A 48 13.50 -10.88 -2.98
C LEU A 48 14.57 -9.94 -2.39
N CYS A 49 15.84 -10.29 -2.57
CA CYS A 49 16.95 -9.41 -2.17
C CYS A 49 17.26 -8.40 -3.29
N LEU A 50 16.81 -7.15 -3.13
CA LEU A 50 17.25 -6.02 -3.95
C LEU A 50 18.37 -5.26 -3.23
N SER A 51 19.20 -4.54 -4.00
CA SER A 51 20.18 -3.62 -3.41
C SER A 51 19.48 -2.38 -2.85
N ASP A 52 20.05 -1.77 -1.81
CA ASP A 52 19.52 -0.51 -1.24
C ASP A 52 19.28 0.55 -2.33
N SER A 53 20.21 0.68 -3.30
CA SER A 53 20.06 1.61 -4.42
C SER A 53 18.81 1.35 -5.28
N ALA A 54 18.46 0.09 -5.50
CA ALA A 54 17.29 -0.28 -6.28
C ALA A 54 15.99 -0.05 -5.48
N VAL A 55 16.05 -0.27 -4.16
CA VAL A 55 14.94 0.07 -3.26
C VAL A 55 14.70 1.58 -3.26
N GLU A 56 15.74 2.40 -3.12
CA GLU A 56 15.60 3.86 -3.18
C GLU A 56 15.02 4.32 -4.52
N GLU A 57 15.47 3.76 -5.65
CA GLU A 57 14.93 4.14 -6.97
C GLU A 57 13.44 3.79 -7.11
N ILE A 58 13.02 2.64 -6.59
CA ILE A 58 11.60 2.24 -6.58
C ILE A 58 10.79 3.19 -5.68
N VAL A 59 11.30 3.51 -4.49
CA VAL A 59 10.66 4.41 -3.54
C VAL A 59 10.53 5.80 -4.14
N ASP A 60 11.61 6.37 -4.69
CA ASP A 60 11.63 7.70 -5.31
C ASP A 60 10.64 7.80 -6.47
N ASN A 61 10.64 6.80 -7.35
CA ASN A 61 9.75 6.76 -8.50
C ASN A 61 8.28 6.61 -8.07
N THR A 62 8.01 5.77 -7.07
CA THR A 62 6.66 5.59 -6.53
C THR A 62 6.18 6.86 -5.82
N PHE A 63 7.03 7.46 -5.01
CA PHE A 63 6.72 8.65 -4.23
C PHE A 63 6.44 9.84 -5.14
N SER A 64 7.29 10.10 -6.14
CA SER A 64 7.08 11.17 -7.11
C SER A 64 5.84 11.01 -8.00
N GLN A 65 5.32 9.79 -8.15
CA GLN A 65 4.05 9.54 -8.83
C GLN A 65 2.83 9.77 -7.92
N ALA A 66 3.00 9.60 -6.61
CA ALA A 66 1.93 9.73 -5.63
C ALA A 66 1.81 11.17 -5.11
N ASP A 67 2.91 11.79 -4.69
CA ASP A 67 3.00 13.18 -4.26
C ASP A 67 2.84 14.13 -5.46
N SER A 68 1.59 14.52 -5.71
CA SER A 68 1.24 15.34 -6.87
C SER A 68 1.45 16.82 -6.60
N ASN A 69 1.49 17.21 -5.33
CA ASN A 69 1.57 18.60 -4.89
C ASN A 69 3.01 19.02 -4.52
N GLY A 70 3.92 18.06 -4.30
CA GLY A 70 5.34 18.27 -4.03
C GLY A 70 5.63 18.74 -2.60
N ASP A 71 4.83 18.34 -1.61
CA ASP A 71 5.02 18.67 -0.19
C ASP A 71 5.83 17.61 0.58
N ASP A 72 6.42 16.66 -0.14
CA ASP A 72 7.18 15.53 0.39
C ASP A 72 6.36 14.63 1.32
N ARG A 73 5.03 14.60 1.13
CA ARG A 73 4.08 13.76 1.87
C ARG A 73 2.99 13.28 0.94
N ILE A 74 2.35 12.16 1.27
CA ILE A 74 1.18 11.67 0.52
C ILE A 74 -0.05 11.81 1.41
N ASP A 75 -0.98 12.66 0.99
CA ASP A 75 -2.25 12.82 1.67
C ASP A 75 -3.28 11.74 1.28
N PRO A 76 -4.42 11.60 2.00
CA PRO A 76 -5.43 10.60 1.67
C PRO A 76 -6.03 10.71 0.26
N LYS A 77 -6.09 11.91 -0.32
CA LYS A 77 -6.62 12.12 -1.67
C LYS A 77 -5.60 11.69 -2.72
N GLU A 78 -4.34 12.06 -2.53
CA GLU A 78 -3.23 11.64 -3.39
C GLU A 78 -3.08 10.12 -3.38
N TRP A 79 -3.20 9.51 -2.20
CA TRP A 79 -3.25 8.06 -2.06
C TRP A 79 -4.41 7.44 -2.84
N GLU A 80 -5.62 8.00 -2.73
CA GLU A 80 -6.80 7.50 -3.46
C GLU A 80 -6.61 7.61 -4.99
N GLU A 81 -6.04 8.71 -5.47
CA GLU A 81 -5.71 8.89 -6.89
C GLU A 81 -4.62 7.94 -7.36
N PHE A 82 -3.57 7.73 -6.56
CA PHE A 82 -2.48 6.83 -6.84
C PHE A 82 -2.98 5.38 -6.96
N VAL A 83 -3.81 4.92 -6.00
CA VAL A 83 -4.41 3.59 -6.02
C VAL A 83 -5.32 3.39 -7.22
N LYS A 84 -6.13 4.39 -7.60
CA LYS A 84 -6.97 4.31 -8.81
C LYS A 84 -6.16 4.17 -10.09
N LYS A 85 -5.01 4.85 -10.18
CA LYS A 85 -4.09 4.74 -11.32
C LYS A 85 -3.29 3.44 -11.29
N ASN A 86 -3.05 2.89 -10.10
CA ASN A 86 -2.21 1.71 -9.89
C ASN A 86 -2.89 0.70 -8.95
N PRO A 87 -3.89 -0.06 -9.42
CA PRO A 87 -4.64 -1.00 -8.59
C PRO A 87 -3.76 -2.11 -7.97
N ALA A 88 -2.61 -2.38 -8.59
CA ALA A 88 -1.61 -3.33 -8.08
C ALA A 88 -1.05 -2.94 -6.71
N SER A 89 -1.09 -1.66 -6.34
CA SER A 89 -0.66 -1.15 -5.02
C SER A 89 -1.51 -1.70 -3.87
N LEU A 90 -2.75 -2.15 -4.15
CA LEU A 90 -3.64 -2.81 -3.20
C LEU A 90 -3.58 -4.36 -3.27
N ARG A 91 -2.62 -4.94 -3.99
CA ARG A 91 -2.54 -6.41 -4.14
C ARG A 91 -2.48 -7.13 -2.80
N ASN A 92 -1.76 -6.57 -1.82
CA ASN A 92 -1.63 -7.14 -0.48
C ASN A 92 -2.88 -6.94 0.40
N MET A 93 -3.81 -6.06 -0.03
CA MET A 93 -5.10 -5.82 0.61
C MET A 93 -6.20 -6.77 0.13
N SER A 94 -5.88 -7.74 -0.73
CA SER A 94 -6.82 -8.77 -1.17
C SER A 94 -6.19 -10.15 -1.03
N LEU A 95 -6.69 -10.95 -0.09
CA LEU A 95 -6.24 -12.31 0.16
C LEU A 95 -7.17 -13.28 -0.59
N PRO A 96 -6.74 -13.89 -1.71
CA PRO A 96 -7.64 -14.63 -2.59
C PRO A 96 -8.32 -15.83 -1.90
N TYR A 97 -7.60 -16.48 -0.99
CA TYR A 97 -8.08 -17.62 -0.21
C TYR A 97 -9.25 -17.29 0.73
N LEU A 98 -9.52 -16.00 1.01
CA LEU A 98 -10.73 -15.61 1.75
C LEU A 98 -12.02 -15.81 0.94
N GLN A 99 -11.97 -15.97 -0.39
CA GLN A 99 -13.13 -16.34 -1.21
C GLN A 99 -13.63 -17.75 -0.89
N ASP A 100 -12.71 -18.67 -0.57
CA ASP A 100 -13.02 -20.08 -0.35
C ASP A 100 -13.59 -20.33 1.06
N ILE A 101 -13.26 -19.47 2.02
CA ILE A 101 -13.74 -19.57 3.41
C ILE A 101 -15.26 -19.31 3.49
N THR A 102 -15.81 -18.45 2.64
CA THR A 102 -17.27 -18.23 2.54
C THR A 102 -18.04 -19.44 2.01
N THR A 103 -17.38 -20.49 1.54
CA THR A 103 -18.03 -21.73 1.05
C THR A 103 -18.06 -22.85 2.11
N THR A 104 -17.48 -22.64 3.29
CA THR A 104 -17.39 -23.68 4.34
C THR A 104 -18.29 -23.43 5.56
N PHE A 105 -19.32 -22.58 5.43
CA PHE A 105 -20.37 -22.45 6.45
C PHE A 105 -21.76 -22.48 5.82
#